data_AF-A0A3D0C4I8-F1
#
_entry.id   AF-A0A3D0C4I8-F1
#
_cell.length_a   1.000
_cell.length_b   1.000
_cell.length_c   1.000
_cell.angle_alpha   90.00
_cell.angle_beta   90.00
_cell.angle_gamma   90.00
#
_symmetry.space_group_name_H-M   'P 1'
#
loop_
_entity.id
_entity.type
_entity.pdbx_description
1 polymer ?
#
loop_
_entity_poly.entity_id
_entity_poly.type
_entity_poly.pdbx_seq_one_letter_code
_entity_poly.pdbx_strand_id
1 'polypeptide(L)'
;LKAAGYQTLVTVPQMLAEFGIETKIPLLGWVFDQAWANEHPEAISRFLQASLEAKQILLSSDDEWQRIRPLIKAENDEVFSLLKKDYRAGLLHEFGAKEIKASQQVFEILAEQGGSALVGKATALSDGTFWRNKMQNKTSQPKSIQ
;
A
#
# COMPACT_ATOMS: atom_id res chain seq x y z
N LEU A 1 -5.93 -17.34 -13.29
CA LEU A 1 -6.13 -16.37 -14.40
C LEU A 1 -4.92 -16.37 -15.35
N LYS A 2 -3.80 -15.67 -15.10
CA LYS A 2 -2.62 -15.77 -16.00
C LYS A 2 -2.02 -17.18 -16.04
N ALA A 3 -1.90 -17.84 -14.88
CA ALA A 3 -1.46 -19.23 -14.79
C ALA A 3 -2.42 -20.23 -15.49
N ALA A 4 -3.65 -19.81 -15.80
CA ALA A 4 -4.63 -20.59 -16.56
C ALA A 4 -4.65 -20.19 -18.06
N GLY A 5 -3.65 -19.45 -18.54
CA GLY A 5 -3.51 -19.08 -19.95
C GLY A 5 -4.26 -17.82 -20.39
N TYR A 6 -4.97 -17.13 -19.49
CA TYR A 6 -5.66 -15.89 -19.83
C TYR A 6 -4.69 -14.72 -20.01
N GLN A 7 -4.94 -13.90 -21.03
CA GLN A 7 -4.16 -12.70 -21.32
C GLN A 7 -4.69 -11.48 -20.55
N THR A 8 -3.77 -10.68 -20.01
CA THR A 8 -4.12 -9.40 -19.36
C THR A 8 -4.35 -8.33 -20.44
N LEU A 9 -5.55 -7.73 -20.45
CA LEU A 9 -5.90 -6.66 -21.39
C LEU A 9 -5.45 -5.29 -20.88
N VAL A 10 -5.79 -4.97 -19.64
CA VAL A 10 -5.45 -3.72 -18.97
C VAL A 10 -5.14 -4.00 -17.51
N THR A 11 -4.10 -3.35 -16.98
CA THR A 11 -3.76 -3.39 -15.56
C THR A 11 -4.27 -2.15 -14.85
N VAL A 12 -4.46 -2.22 -13.53
CA VAL A 12 -4.86 -1.05 -12.73
C VAL A 12 -3.86 0.12 -12.90
N PRO A 13 -2.52 -0.08 -12.86
CA PRO A 13 -1.58 1.00 -13.13
C PRO A 13 -1.71 1.62 -14.52
N GLN A 14 -1.98 0.82 -15.56
CA GLN A 14 -2.23 1.36 -16.92
C GLN A 14 -3.51 2.21 -16.94
N MET A 15 -4.59 1.72 -16.33
CA MET A 15 -5.84 2.49 -16.23
C MET A 15 -5.62 3.81 -15.49
N LEU A 16 -4.91 3.80 -14.35
CA LEU A 16 -4.62 5.01 -13.59
C LEU A 16 -3.75 6.01 -14.38
N ALA A 17 -2.81 5.53 -15.19
CA ALA A 17 -1.99 6.37 -16.07
C ALA A 17 -2.84 7.11 -17.11
N GLU A 18 -3.86 6.47 -17.69
CA GLU A 18 -4.81 7.12 -18.61
C GLU A 18 -5.62 8.24 -17.93
N PHE A 19 -5.80 8.17 -16.61
CA PHE A 19 -6.39 9.24 -15.80
C PHE A 19 -5.36 10.26 -15.29
N GLY A 20 -4.12 10.23 -15.80
CA GLY A 20 -3.04 11.14 -15.42
C GLY A 20 -2.39 10.83 -14.07
N ILE A 21 -2.60 9.63 -13.53
CA ILE A 21 -2.06 9.19 -12.24
C ILE A 21 -0.94 8.18 -12.48
N GLU A 22 0.28 8.69 -12.67
CA GLU A 22 1.48 7.87 -12.89
C GLU A 22 2.12 7.34 -11.61
N THR A 23 1.79 7.97 -10.46
CA THR A 23 2.33 7.57 -9.16
C THR A 23 1.65 6.31 -8.67
N LYS A 24 2.44 5.32 -8.22
CA LYS A 24 1.88 4.12 -7.59
C LYS A 24 1.15 4.50 -6.30
N ILE A 25 -0.08 4.04 -6.13
CA ILE A 25 -0.86 4.25 -4.92
C ILE A 25 -0.86 3.01 -4.02
N PRO A 26 -1.04 3.17 -2.69
CA PRO A 26 -1.24 2.03 -1.81
C PRO A 26 -2.61 1.39 -2.10
N LEU A 27 -2.60 0.15 -2.58
CA LEU A 27 -3.82 -0.63 -2.78
C LEU A 27 -4.25 -1.40 -1.53
N LEU A 28 -3.29 -1.70 -0.64
CA LEU A 28 -3.50 -2.44 0.60
C LEU A 28 -2.77 -1.73 1.74
N GLY A 29 -3.46 -1.60 2.89
CA GLY A 29 -2.95 -0.95 4.08
C GLY A 29 -3.50 -1.58 5.35
N TRP A 30 -2.85 -1.29 6.47
CA TRP A 30 -3.35 -1.62 7.80
C TRP A 30 -4.37 -0.58 8.23
N VAL A 31 -5.47 -1.03 8.82
CA VAL A 31 -6.50 -0.18 9.41
C VAL A 31 -6.58 -0.48 10.88
N PHE A 32 -6.71 0.56 11.69
CA PHE A 32 -6.80 0.49 13.13
C PHE A 32 -7.59 1.69 13.65
N ASP A 33 -8.11 1.56 14.87
CA ASP A 33 -8.82 2.66 15.52
C ASP A 33 -7.85 3.80 15.87
N GLN A 34 -8.27 5.03 15.56
CA GLN A 34 -7.43 6.21 15.76
C GLN A 34 -7.23 6.53 17.25
N ALA A 35 -8.26 6.37 18.09
CA ALA A 35 -8.14 6.67 19.52
C ALA A 35 -7.15 5.68 20.17
N TRP A 36 -7.31 4.39 19.88
CA TRP A 36 -6.40 3.35 20.33
C TRP A 36 -4.94 3.60 19.86
N ALA A 37 -4.73 3.94 18.59
CA ALA A 37 -3.39 4.22 18.08
C ALA A 37 -2.73 5.45 18.75
N ASN A 38 -3.54 6.45 19.13
CA ASN A 38 -3.06 7.61 19.88
C ASN A 38 -2.71 7.28 21.33
N GLU A 39 -3.41 6.33 21.96
CA GLU A 39 -3.11 5.82 23.31
C GLU A 39 -1.92 4.85 23.32
N HIS A 40 -1.65 4.18 22.19
CA HIS A 40 -0.58 3.18 22.05
C HIS A 40 0.41 3.52 20.91
N PRO A 41 1.05 4.70 20.91
CA PRO A 41 1.89 5.17 19.80
C PRO A 41 3.12 4.29 19.58
N GLU A 42 3.68 3.70 20.64
CA GLU A 42 4.82 2.80 20.52
C GLU A 42 4.43 1.46 19.89
N ALA A 43 3.29 0.89 20.28
CA ALA A 43 2.81 -0.38 19.75
C ALA A 43 2.55 -0.27 18.24
N ILE A 44 1.86 0.79 17.81
CA ILE A 44 1.59 0.98 16.38
C ILE A 44 2.88 1.26 15.60
N SER A 45 3.81 2.06 16.15
CA SER A 45 5.09 2.34 15.50
C SER A 45 5.91 1.06 15.30
N ARG A 46 6.01 0.21 16.33
CA ARG A 46 6.74 -1.06 16.25
C ARG A 46 6.06 -2.06 15.31
N PHE A 47 4.73 -2.13 15.31
CA PHE A 47 3.98 -2.98 14.39
C PHE A 47 4.22 -2.58 12.92
N LEU A 48 4.12 -1.28 12.60
CA LEU A 48 4.35 -0.79 11.25
C LEU A 48 5.80 -1.02 10.81
N GLN A 49 6.77 -0.83 11.71
CA GLN A 49 8.17 -1.13 11.46
C GLN A 49 8.38 -2.62 11.15
N ALA A 50 7.85 -3.52 11.99
CA ALA A 50 7.94 -4.97 11.77
C ALA A 50 7.25 -5.38 10.45
N SER A 51 6.14 -4.74 10.09
CA SER A 51 5.47 -4.98 8.81
C SER A 51 6.31 -4.55 7.62
N LEU A 52 7.02 -3.42 7.71
CA LEU A 52 7.94 -2.97 6.66
C LEU A 52 9.13 -3.92 6.53
N GLU A 53 9.73 -4.34 7.64
CA GLU A 53 10.82 -5.32 7.65
C GLU A 53 10.40 -6.65 7.01
N ALA A 54 9.23 -7.18 7.38
CA ALA A 54 8.69 -8.39 6.78
C ALA A 54 8.51 -8.25 5.25
N LYS A 55 8.00 -7.11 4.78
CA LYS A 55 7.89 -6.82 3.33
C LYS A 55 9.27 -6.81 2.65
N GLN A 56 10.29 -6.27 3.30
CA GLN A 56 11.66 -6.25 2.76
C GLN A 56 12.28 -7.65 2.69
N ILE A 57 12.03 -8.50 3.69
CA ILE A 57 12.45 -9.89 3.64
C ILE A 57 11.76 -10.60 2.46
N LEU A 58 10.45 -10.44 2.29
CA LEU A 58 9.72 -11.04 1.16
C LEU A 58 10.15 -10.47 -0.19
N LEU A 59 10.62 -9.22 -0.23
CA LEU A 59 11.16 -8.62 -1.45
C LEU A 59 12.49 -9.28 -1.88
N SER A 60 13.33 -9.68 -0.92
CA SER A 60 14.73 -10.06 -1.18
C SER A 60 15.06 -11.54 -0.96
N SER A 61 14.31 -12.27 -0.14
CA SER A 61 14.61 -13.66 0.23
C SER A 61 13.67 -14.64 -0.46
N ASP A 62 14.24 -15.53 -1.28
CA ASP A 62 13.52 -16.63 -1.90
C ASP A 62 13.25 -17.78 -0.93
N ASP A 63 14.15 -18.00 0.03
CA ASP A 63 13.99 -18.99 1.09
C ASP A 63 12.79 -18.67 1.98
N GLU A 64 12.56 -17.38 2.26
CA GLU A 64 11.41 -16.95 3.04
C GLU A 64 10.09 -17.30 2.33
N TRP A 65 10.02 -17.15 1.00
CA TRP A 65 8.86 -17.56 0.23
C TRP A 65 8.59 -19.07 0.35
N GLN A 66 9.64 -19.90 0.36
CA GLN A 66 9.47 -21.34 0.58
C GLN A 66 9.00 -21.64 2.00
N ARG A 67 9.54 -20.92 3.00
CA ARG A 67 9.16 -21.06 4.40
C ARG A 67 7.67 -20.76 4.62
N ILE A 68 7.14 -19.71 4.01
CA ILE A 68 5.73 -19.30 4.16
C ILE A 68 4.79 -19.96 3.15
N ARG A 69 5.29 -20.82 2.27
CA ARG A 69 4.51 -21.45 1.20
C ARG A 69 3.20 -22.10 1.68
N PRO A 70 3.14 -22.81 2.83
CA PRO A 70 1.88 -23.38 3.33
C PRO A 70 0.79 -22.33 3.63
N LEU A 71 1.16 -21.07 3.86
CA LEU A 71 0.24 -19.97 4.16
C LEU A 71 -0.35 -19.32 2.89
N ILE A 72 0.35 -19.43 1.76
CA ILE A 72 0.00 -18.73 0.50
C ILE A 72 -1.18 -19.40 -0.21
N LYS A 73 -1.47 -20.68 0.10
CA LYS A 73 -2.58 -21.46 -0.49
C LYS A 73 -2.60 -21.43 -2.02
N ALA A 74 -1.42 -21.42 -2.64
CA ALA A 74 -1.30 -21.54 -4.09
C ALA A 74 -1.69 -22.96 -4.54
N GLU A 75 -2.47 -23.05 -5.61
CA GLU A 75 -2.97 -24.33 -6.15
C GLU A 75 -1.86 -25.19 -6.79
N ASN A 76 -0.81 -24.54 -7.32
CA ASN A 76 0.34 -25.17 -7.97
C ASN A 76 1.58 -24.24 -7.97
N ASP A 77 2.68 -24.74 -8.50
CA ASP A 77 3.98 -24.05 -8.55
C ASP A 77 3.94 -22.80 -9.45
N GLU A 78 3.18 -22.85 -10.54
CA GLU A 78 3.01 -21.73 -11.47
C GLU A 78 2.27 -20.57 -10.79
N VAL A 79 1.18 -20.86 -10.08
CA VAL A 79 0.42 -19.88 -9.31
C VAL A 79 1.28 -19.29 -8.19
N PHE A 80 2.03 -20.13 -7.48
CA PHE A 80 2.94 -19.66 -6.42
C PHE A 80 3.99 -18.69 -6.96
N SER A 81 4.63 -19.03 -8.08
CA SER A 81 5.65 -18.20 -8.71
C SER A 81 5.08 -16.87 -9.20
N LEU A 82 3.87 -16.89 -9.73
CA LEU A 82 3.17 -15.68 -10.16
C LEU A 82 2.79 -14.78 -8.98
N LEU A 83 2.26 -15.35 -7.88
CA LEU A 83 1.92 -14.59 -6.67
C LEU A 83 3.15 -13.91 -6.08
N LYS A 84 4.27 -14.62 -6.00
CA LYS A 84 5.56 -14.06 -5.56
C LYS A 84 6.01 -12.89 -6.43
N LYS A 85 5.97 -13.07 -7.76
CA LYS A 85 6.34 -12.03 -8.72
C LYS A 85 5.45 -10.80 -8.61
N ASP A 86 4.13 -10.99 -8.63
CA ASP A 86 3.15 -9.90 -8.62
C ASP A 86 3.15 -9.17 -7.27
N TYR A 87 3.37 -9.88 -6.15
CA TYR A 87 3.58 -9.26 -4.83
C TYR A 87 4.79 -8.31 -4.84
N ARG A 88 5.95 -8.78 -5.31
CA ARG A 88 7.18 -7.96 -5.36
C ARG A 88 7.01 -6.73 -6.26
N ALA A 89 6.35 -6.89 -7.41
CA ALA A 89 6.08 -5.78 -8.34
C ALA A 89 5.11 -4.73 -7.74
N GLY A 90 4.20 -5.18 -6.88
CA GLY A 90 3.19 -4.34 -6.22
C GLY A 90 3.66 -3.61 -4.96
N LEU A 91 4.84 -3.93 -4.42
CA LEU A 91 5.35 -3.24 -3.24
C LEU A 91 5.65 -1.77 -3.54
N LEU A 92 5.20 -0.91 -2.64
CA LEU A 92 5.62 0.49 -2.58
C LEU A 92 6.93 0.57 -1.79
N HIS A 93 7.95 1.17 -2.40
CA HIS A 93 9.23 1.42 -1.74
C HIS A 93 9.20 2.70 -0.89
N GLU A 94 8.37 3.66 -1.30
CA GLU A 94 8.19 4.94 -0.64
C GLU A 94 6.70 5.24 -0.48
N PHE A 95 6.36 5.99 0.57
CA PHE A 95 5.02 6.49 0.79
C PHE A 95 5.09 7.86 1.43
N GLY A 96 4.68 8.88 0.70
CA GLY A 96 4.74 10.27 1.13
C GLY A 96 3.71 11.14 0.41
N ALA A 97 4.04 12.42 0.25
CA ALA A 97 3.10 13.41 -0.26
C ALA A 97 2.63 13.11 -1.70
N LYS A 98 3.48 12.50 -2.54
CA LYS A 98 3.13 12.14 -3.93
C LYS A 98 2.07 11.04 -3.95
N GLU A 99 2.28 9.98 -3.18
CA GLU A 99 1.37 8.84 -3.10
C GLU A 99 0.04 9.25 -2.45
N ILE A 100 0.07 10.09 -1.42
CA ILE A 100 -1.14 10.65 -0.79
C ILE A 100 -1.93 11.48 -1.80
N LYS A 101 -1.27 12.37 -2.55
CA LYS A 101 -1.93 13.19 -3.58
C LYS A 101 -2.54 12.30 -4.67
N ALA A 102 -1.81 11.29 -5.13
CA ALA A 102 -2.32 10.34 -6.10
C ALA A 102 -3.54 9.56 -5.57
N SER A 103 -3.53 9.15 -4.29
CA SER A 103 -4.70 8.52 -3.65
C SER A 103 -5.90 9.46 -3.55
N GLN A 104 -5.68 10.76 -3.32
CA GLN A 104 -6.76 11.77 -3.34
C GLN A 104 -7.37 11.89 -4.73
N GLN A 105 -6.54 11.98 -5.79
CA GLN A 105 -7.00 12.03 -7.18
C GLN A 105 -7.80 10.77 -7.55
N VAL A 106 -7.34 9.58 -7.13
CA VAL A 106 -8.10 8.34 -7.34
C VAL A 106 -9.45 8.42 -6.62
N PHE A 107 -9.49 8.88 -5.37
CA PHE A 107 -10.75 9.02 -4.65
C PHE A 107 -11.72 9.98 -5.35
N GLU A 108 -11.23 11.11 -5.88
CA GLU A 108 -12.02 12.07 -6.65
C GLU A 108 -12.66 11.42 -7.88
N ILE A 109 -11.88 10.63 -8.65
CA ILE A 109 -12.39 9.87 -9.80
C ILE A 109 -13.47 8.87 -9.35
N LEU A 110 -13.23 8.14 -8.26
CA LEU A 110 -14.22 7.19 -7.74
C LEU A 110 -15.50 7.89 -7.25
N ALA A 111 -15.37 9.06 -6.64
CA ALA A 111 -16.51 9.87 -6.21
C ALA A 111 -17.31 10.41 -7.40
N GLU A 112 -16.62 10.88 -8.43
CA GLU A 112 -17.24 11.41 -9.65
C GLU A 112 -17.96 10.32 -10.45
N GLN A 113 -17.30 9.18 -10.68
CA GLN A 113 -17.81 8.11 -11.54
C GLN A 113 -18.74 7.14 -10.81
N GLY A 114 -18.46 6.83 -9.54
CA GLY A 114 -19.22 5.88 -8.73
C GLY A 114 -20.30 6.52 -7.85
N GLY A 115 -20.23 7.83 -7.63
CA GLY A 115 -21.19 8.58 -6.81
C GLY A 115 -21.29 8.06 -5.38
N SER A 116 -22.42 8.37 -4.73
CA SER A 116 -22.66 8.03 -3.32
C SER A 116 -22.76 6.53 -3.05
N ALA A 117 -23.01 5.71 -4.07
CA ALA A 117 -22.98 4.25 -3.94
C ALA A 117 -21.57 3.72 -3.65
N LEU A 118 -20.53 4.44 -4.09
CA LEU A 118 -19.14 4.04 -3.93
C LEU A 118 -18.44 4.76 -2.77
N VAL A 119 -18.67 6.06 -2.61
CA VAL A 119 -17.98 6.89 -1.59
C VAL A 119 -18.88 7.32 -0.43
N GLY A 120 -20.15 6.92 -0.43
CA GLY A 120 -21.11 7.31 0.59
C GLY A 120 -21.39 8.82 0.55
N LYS A 121 -21.27 9.47 1.71
CA LYS A 121 -21.45 10.93 1.86
C LYS A 121 -20.14 11.71 1.74
N ALA A 122 -19.01 11.02 1.56
CA ALA A 122 -17.72 11.67 1.48
C ALA A 122 -17.59 12.39 0.14
N THR A 123 -17.17 13.66 0.20
CA THR A 123 -16.91 14.51 -0.98
C THR A 123 -15.44 14.58 -1.33
N ALA A 124 -14.57 14.12 -0.42
CA ALA A 124 -13.12 14.04 -0.58
C ALA A 124 -12.56 12.94 0.32
N LEU A 125 -11.32 12.50 0.03
CA LEU A 125 -10.60 11.60 0.92
C LEU A 125 -10.35 12.31 2.25
N SER A 126 -10.85 11.75 3.34
CA SER A 126 -10.81 12.42 4.65
C SER A 126 -9.38 12.61 5.14
N ASP A 127 -9.13 13.77 5.77
CA ASP A 127 -7.87 14.02 6.46
C ASP A 127 -7.62 12.96 7.52
N GLY A 128 -6.36 12.53 7.67
CA GLY A 128 -6.00 11.49 8.62
C GLY A 128 -6.24 10.05 8.13
N THR A 129 -6.79 9.84 6.93
CA THR A 129 -6.93 8.49 6.33
C THR A 129 -5.60 7.72 6.33
N PHE A 130 -4.49 8.41 6.07
CA PHE A 130 -3.16 7.82 6.15
C PHE A 130 -2.48 8.20 7.45
N TRP A 131 -2.10 7.17 8.23
CA TRP A 131 -1.36 7.34 9.46
C TRP A 131 0.04 7.91 9.22
N ARG A 132 0.36 9.02 9.87
CA ARG A 132 1.69 9.65 9.84
C ARG A 132 2.26 9.63 11.24
N ASN A 133 3.29 8.81 11.47
CA ASN A 133 3.96 8.77 12.76
C ASN A 133 4.59 10.14 13.07
N LYS A 134 4.14 10.80 14.13
CA LYS A 134 4.67 12.10 14.56
C LYS A 134 6.17 12.07 14.90
N MET A 135 6.74 10.88 15.14
CA MET A 135 8.18 10.73 15.43
C MET A 135 9.09 11.02 14.22
N GLN A 136 8.60 10.97 12.98
CA GLN A 136 9.40 11.35 11.80
C GLN A 136 9.52 12.86 11.61
N ASN A 137 8.69 13.68 12.26
CA ASN A 137 8.72 15.14 12.12
C ASN A 137 9.81 15.82 12.98
N LYS A 138 10.45 15.11 13.93
CA LYS A 138 11.51 15.68 14.78
C LYS A 138 12.92 15.58 14.18
N THR A 139 13.13 14.73 13.18
CA THR A 139 14.43 14.53 12.53
C THR A 139 14.75 15.51 11.39
N SER A 140 13.81 16.41 11.06
CA SER A 140 13.98 17.40 9.97
C SER A 140 14.28 18.83 10.45
N GLN A 141 14.58 19.05 11.74
CA GLN A 141 15.17 20.33 12.14
C GLN A 141 16.69 20.27 11.92
N PRO A 142 17.28 21.07 11.02
CA PRO A 142 18.72 21.21 10.97
C PRO A 142 19.18 21.77 12.31
N LYS A 143 20.11 21.07 12.97
CA LYS A 143 20.87 21.66 14.08
C LYS A 143 21.56 22.90 13.53
N SER A 144 21.10 24.08 13.92
CA SER A 144 21.87 25.31 13.77
C SER A 144 23.19 25.11 14.50
N ILE A 145 24.27 24.99 13.74
CA ILE A 145 25.62 25.11 14.27
C ILE A 145 25.85 26.60 14.45
N GLN A 146 26.28 26.96 15.67
CA GLN A 146 26.70 28.30 16.08
C GLN A 146 27.83 28.83 15.21
#